data_AF-A0A6A6NJX5-F1
#
_entry.id   AF-A0A6A6NJX5-F1
#
_cell.length_a   1.000
_cell.length_b   1.000
_cell.length_c   1.000
_cell.angle_alpha   90.00
_cell.angle_beta   90.00
_cell.angle_gamma   90.00
#
_symmetry.space_group_name_H-M   'P 1'
#
loop_
_entity.id
_entity.type
_entity.pdbx_description
1 polymer ?
#
loop_
_entity_poly.entity_id
_entity_poly.type
_entity_poly.pdbx_seq_one_letter_code
_entity_poly.pdbx_strand_id
1 'polypeptide(L)'
;MTCHDVICDPDLDAQLDSLRNRLTLIGKESSEMNRELQALERQSASSDSCAALVNEALQLYEQNSAHDMLLEMMRTASELRTKVEKLRTKRIEDAGCIRTKRICDPDRDLLTSNHGLFNAKLEDLQEFLGDLKKI
;
A
#
# COMPACT_ATOMS: atom_id res chain seq x y z
N MET A 1 20.50 -100.26 -21.06
CA MET A 1 21.55 -99.65 -21.88
C MET A 1 21.47 -98.15 -21.66
N THR A 2 22.33 -97.68 -20.74
CA THR A 2 22.68 -96.30 -20.34
C THR A 2 21.74 -95.16 -20.74
N CYS A 3 20.88 -94.76 -19.80
CA CYS A 3 20.36 -93.40 -19.69
C CYS A 3 21.42 -92.54 -18.98
N HIS A 4 22.25 -91.87 -19.76
CA HIS A 4 23.27 -90.87 -19.38
C HIS A 4 23.16 -89.82 -20.49
N ASP A 5 22.94 -88.52 -20.32
CA ASP A 5 23.11 -87.63 -19.19
C ASP A 5 22.00 -86.56 -19.26
N VAL A 6 21.41 -86.24 -18.12
CA VAL A 6 20.91 -84.89 -17.89
C VAL A 6 22.17 -84.02 -17.88
N ILE A 7 22.39 -83.28 -18.96
CA ILE A 7 23.48 -82.31 -19.07
C ILE A 7 23.14 -81.16 -18.11
N CYS A 8 23.36 -81.38 -16.80
CA CYS A 8 23.50 -80.31 -15.83
C CYS A 8 24.90 -79.75 -16.03
N ASP A 9 25.04 -78.76 -16.91
CA ASP A 9 26.23 -77.94 -17.01
C ASP A 9 26.16 -76.89 -15.87
N PRO A 10 26.92 -77.06 -14.78
CA PRO A 10 26.82 -76.18 -13.63
C PRO A 10 27.26 -74.74 -13.94
N ASP A 11 28.10 -74.54 -14.97
CA ASP A 11 28.52 -73.22 -15.40
C ASP A 11 27.38 -72.49 -16.12
N LEU A 12 26.62 -73.21 -16.95
CA LEU A 12 25.44 -72.66 -17.61
C LEU A 12 24.36 -72.27 -16.58
N ASP A 13 24.12 -73.13 -15.58
CA ASP A 13 23.17 -72.84 -14.50
C ASP A 13 23.61 -71.60 -13.68
N ALA A 14 24.91 -71.47 -13.36
CA ALA A 14 25.45 -70.31 -12.67
C ALA A 14 25.32 -69.01 -13.49
N GLN A 15 25.54 -69.08 -14.81
CA GLN A 15 25.34 -67.94 -15.71
C GLN A 15 23.86 -67.53 -15.77
N LEU A 16 22.94 -68.50 -15.81
CA LEU A 16 21.50 -68.27 -15.79
C LEU A 16 21.05 -67.58 -14.49
N ASP A 17 21.55 -68.03 -13.34
CA ASP A 17 21.25 -67.42 -12.05
C ASP A 17 21.84 -66.02 -11.92
N SER A 18 23.05 -65.79 -12.44
CA SER A 18 23.64 -64.46 -12.54
C SER A 18 22.76 -63.50 -13.37
N LEU A 19 22.28 -63.95 -14.53
CA LEU A 19 21.39 -63.16 -15.38
C LEU A 19 20.04 -62.87 -14.70
N ARG A 20 19.45 -63.87 -14.02
CA ARG A 20 18.20 -63.68 -13.25
C ARG A 20 18.38 -62.65 -12.15
N ASN A 21 19.46 -62.76 -11.38
CA ASN A 21 19.76 -61.79 -10.31
C ASN A 21 19.95 -60.38 -10.87
N ARG A 22 20.65 -60.24 -12.00
CA ARG A 22 20.83 -58.94 -12.66
C ARG A 22 19.51 -58.36 -13.17
N LEU A 23 18.64 -59.19 -13.73
CA LEU A 23 17.31 -58.78 -14.18
C LEU A 23 16.44 -58.32 -13.00
N THR A 24 16.48 -59.03 -11.88
CA THR A 24 15.77 -58.63 -10.65
C THR A 24 16.28 -57.30 -10.11
N LEU A 25 17.61 -57.09 -10.09
CA LEU A 25 18.20 -55.83 -9.66
C LEU A 25 17.77 -54.67 -10.54
N ILE A 26 17.89 -54.82 -11.86
CA ILE A 26 17.45 -53.82 -12.84
C ILE A 26 15.94 -53.55 -12.71
N GLY A 27 15.13 -54.58 -12.48
CA GLY A 27 13.70 -54.42 -12.26
C GLY A 27 13.37 -53.59 -11.02
N LYS A 28 14.13 -53.79 -9.93
CA LYS A 28 13.99 -52.98 -8.71
C LYS A 28 14.39 -51.53 -8.95
N GLU A 29 15.56 -51.31 -9.56
CA GLU A 29 16.07 -49.97 -9.88
C GLU A 29 15.15 -49.22 -10.83
N SER A 30 14.60 -49.89 -11.85
CA SER A 30 13.62 -49.31 -12.77
C SER A 30 12.32 -48.91 -12.04
N SER A 31 11.85 -49.73 -11.10
CA SER A 31 10.67 -49.39 -10.30
C SER A 31 10.92 -48.18 -9.39
N GLU A 32 12.10 -48.08 -8.80
CA GLU A 32 12.52 -46.96 -7.96
C GLU A 32 12.64 -45.67 -8.77
N MET A 33 13.33 -45.71 -9.90
CA MET A 33 13.44 -44.60 -10.85
C MET A 33 12.07 -44.10 -11.32
N ASN A 34 11.13 -45.02 -11.63
CA ASN A 34 9.79 -44.63 -12.04
C ASN A 34 8.99 -43.94 -10.92
N ARG A 35 9.23 -44.32 -9.66
CA ARG A 35 8.62 -43.63 -8.51
C ARG A 35 9.18 -42.22 -8.33
N GLU A 36 10.48 -42.04 -8.48
CA GLU A 36 11.12 -40.73 -8.42
C GLU A 36 10.61 -39.81 -9.54
N LEU A 37 10.46 -40.34 -10.76
CA LEU A 37 9.94 -39.59 -11.90
C LEU A 37 8.52 -39.07 -11.61
N GLN A 38 7.62 -39.92 -11.11
CA GLN A 38 6.28 -39.49 -10.73
C GLN A 38 6.26 -38.47 -9.58
N ALA A 39 7.21 -38.57 -8.63
CA ALA A 39 7.33 -37.59 -7.55
C ALA A 39 7.74 -36.22 -8.10
N LEU A 40 8.71 -36.20 -9.02
CA LEU A 40 9.16 -34.98 -9.70
C LEU A 40 8.06 -34.36 -10.55
N GLU A 41 7.29 -35.15 -11.31
CA GLU A 41 6.16 -34.65 -12.10
C GLU A 41 5.11 -33.94 -11.21
N ARG A 42 4.76 -34.55 -10.07
CA ARG A 42 3.84 -33.93 -9.10
C ARG A 42 4.41 -32.62 -8.53
N GLN A 43 5.70 -32.60 -8.21
CA GLN A 43 6.36 -31.40 -7.70
C GLN A 43 6.39 -30.28 -8.73
N SER A 44 6.71 -30.59 -9.99
CA SER A 44 6.72 -29.63 -11.09
C SER A 44 5.32 -29.04 -11.32
N ALA A 45 4.28 -29.88 -11.38
CA ALA A 45 2.90 -29.42 -11.51
C ALA A 45 2.47 -28.49 -10.35
N SER A 46 2.90 -28.79 -9.13
CA SER A 46 2.66 -27.92 -7.97
C SER A 46 3.45 -26.61 -8.04
N SER A 47 4.67 -26.64 -8.58
CA SER A 47 5.51 -25.46 -8.77
C SER A 47 4.90 -24.51 -9.81
N ASP A 48 4.40 -25.05 -10.92
CA ASP A 48 3.75 -24.27 -11.97
C ASP A 48 2.49 -23.57 -11.45
N SER A 49 1.69 -24.27 -10.64
CA SER A 49 0.53 -23.68 -9.97
C SER A 49 0.93 -22.58 -8.98
N CYS A 50 2.01 -22.76 -8.23
CA CYS A 50 2.53 -21.74 -7.31
C CYS A 50 3.01 -20.50 -8.07
N ALA A 51 3.78 -20.68 -9.14
CA ALA A 51 4.22 -19.59 -10.00
C ALA A 51 3.03 -18.81 -10.61
N ALA A 52 1.96 -19.51 -11.02
CA ALA A 52 0.74 -18.87 -11.50
C ALA A 52 0.07 -18.01 -10.42
N LEU A 53 -0.09 -18.53 -9.19
CA LEU A 53 -0.68 -17.78 -8.07
C LEU A 53 0.16 -16.55 -7.68
N VAL A 54 1.49 -16.68 -7.67
CA VAL A 54 2.40 -15.56 -7.39
C VAL A 54 2.28 -14.48 -8.47
N ASN A 55 2.21 -14.87 -9.74
CA ASN A 55 2.02 -13.93 -10.84
C ASN A 55 0.65 -13.23 -10.77
N GLU A 56 -0.42 -13.95 -10.43
CA GLU A 56 -1.75 -13.35 -10.24
C GLU A 56 -1.74 -12.33 -9.10
N ALA A 57 -1.14 -12.68 -7.95
CA ALA A 57 -0.98 -11.75 -6.84
C ALA A 57 -0.18 -10.50 -7.25
N LEU A 58 0.92 -10.67 -8.00
CA LEU A 58 1.73 -9.57 -8.50
C LEU A 58 0.93 -8.67 -9.46
N GLN A 59 0.18 -9.24 -10.39
CA GLN A 59 -0.68 -8.47 -11.30
C GLN A 59 -1.75 -7.68 -10.54
N LEU A 60 -2.31 -8.24 -9.47
CA LEU A 60 -3.24 -7.50 -8.61
C LEU A 60 -2.56 -6.31 -7.94
N TYR A 61 -1.31 -6.43 -7.50
CA TYR A 61 -0.54 -5.30 -6.97
C TYR A 61 -0.19 -4.26 -8.04
N GLU A 62 0.14 -4.68 -9.27
CA GLU A 62 0.43 -3.78 -10.38
C GLU A 62 -0.81 -3.05 -10.89
N GLN A 63 -1.94 -3.75 -11.00
CA GLN A 63 -3.23 -3.15 -11.39
C GLN A 63 -3.78 -2.24 -10.30
N ASN A 64 -3.55 -2.58 -9.03
CA ASN A 64 -3.97 -1.76 -7.93
C ASN A 64 -2.96 -0.61 -7.79
N SER A 65 -3.27 0.55 -8.39
CA SER A 65 -2.45 1.77 -8.35
C SER A 65 -2.32 2.37 -6.95
N ALA A 66 -2.53 1.59 -5.89
CA ALA A 66 -2.41 1.96 -4.50
C ALA A 66 -1.04 2.59 -4.22
N HIS A 67 0.03 2.10 -4.86
CA HIS A 67 1.35 2.72 -4.71
C HIS A 67 1.37 4.15 -5.28
N ASP A 68 0.93 4.34 -6.53
CA ASP A 68 0.88 5.66 -7.17
C ASP A 68 -0.08 6.61 -6.46
N MET A 69 -1.23 6.10 -6.01
CA MET A 69 -2.19 6.86 -5.21
C MET A 69 -1.59 7.29 -3.88
N LEU A 70 -0.85 6.42 -3.19
CA LEU A 70 -0.18 6.77 -1.94
C LEU A 70 0.88 7.84 -2.15
N LEU A 71 1.66 7.76 -3.24
CA LEU A 71 2.65 8.77 -3.60
C LEU A 71 1.98 10.12 -3.91
N GLU A 72 0.93 10.14 -4.72
CA GLU A 72 0.21 11.37 -5.05
C GLU A 72 -0.52 11.95 -3.83
N MET A 73 -1.05 11.12 -2.92
CA MET A 73 -1.60 11.57 -1.64
C MET A 73 -0.53 12.26 -0.78
N MET A 74 0.66 11.65 -0.67
CA MET A 74 1.77 12.21 0.10
C MET A 74 2.23 13.54 -0.47
N ARG A 75 2.34 13.62 -1.80
CA ARG A 75 2.67 14.85 -2.52
C ARG A 75 1.62 15.94 -2.26
N THR A 76 0.34 15.61 -2.46
CA THR A 76 -0.78 16.55 -2.28
C THR A 76 -0.87 17.05 -0.84
N ALA A 77 -0.66 16.18 0.15
CA ALA A 77 -0.62 16.56 1.55
C ALA A 77 0.54 17.51 1.88
N SER A 78 1.72 17.29 1.28
CA SER A 78 2.88 18.19 1.42
C SER A 78 2.62 19.57 0.80
N GLU A 79 2.03 19.61 -0.40
CA GLU A 79 1.62 20.85 -1.06
C GLU A 79 0.57 21.62 -0.23
N LEU A 80 -0.41 20.90 0.33
CA LEU A 80 -1.42 21.49 1.21
C LEU A 80 -0.80 22.11 2.45
N ARG A 81 0.08 21.38 3.16
CA ARG A 81 0.79 21.89 4.34
C ARG A 81 1.51 23.19 4.02
N THR A 82 2.26 23.21 2.91
CA THR A 82 3.01 24.39 2.46
C THR A 82 2.08 25.58 2.17
N LYS A 83 0.94 25.35 1.52
CA LYS A 83 -0.04 26.41 1.23
C LYS A 83 -0.70 26.94 2.50
N VAL A 84 -1.01 26.09 3.47
CA VAL A 84 -1.58 26.47 4.77
C VAL A 84 -0.60 27.32 5.57
N GLU A 85 0.67 26.94 5.62
CA GLU A 85 1.73 27.72 6.26
C GLU A 85 1.88 29.11 5.62
N LYS A 86 1.95 29.18 4.28
CA LYS A 86 2.00 30.45 3.55
C LYS A 86 0.80 31.35 3.85
N LEU A 87 -0.41 30.79 3.86
CA LEU A 87 -1.63 31.53 4.19
C LEU A 87 -1.62 32.04 5.63
N ARG A 88 -1.11 31.25 6.58
CA ARG A 88 -0.97 31.65 7.98
C ARG A 88 0.00 32.82 8.13
N THR A 89 1.18 32.74 7.50
CA THR A 89 2.19 33.81 7.53
C THR A 89 1.63 35.10 6.94
N LYS A 90 1.01 35.02 5.74
CA LYS A 90 0.37 36.18 5.10
C LYS A 90 -0.66 36.84 6.00
N ARG A 91 -1.52 36.07 6.67
CA ARG A 91 -2.53 36.61 7.60
C ARG A 91 -1.89 37.36 8.77
N ILE A 92 -0.77 36.87 9.30
CA ILE A 92 -0.05 37.50 10.41
C ILE A 92 0.58 38.83 9.94
N GLU A 93 1.20 38.84 8.76
CA GLU A 93 1.77 40.02 8.12
C GLU A 93 0.70 41.09 7.85
N ASP A 94 -0.42 40.70 7.25
CA ASP A 94 -1.55 41.60 6.96
C ASP A 94 -2.09 42.24 8.25
N ALA A 95 -2.29 41.44 9.31
CA ALA A 95 -2.71 41.95 10.62
C ALA A 95 -1.66 42.87 11.27
N GLY A 96 -0.36 42.60 11.05
CA GLY A 96 0.74 43.48 11.44
C GLY A 96 0.68 44.82 10.71
N CYS A 97 0.52 44.79 9.38
CA CYS A 97 0.43 45.96 8.51
C CYS A 97 -0.77 46.85 8.86
N ILE A 98 -1.93 46.26 9.17
CA ILE A 98 -3.10 47.00 9.65
C ILE A 98 -2.78 47.72 10.97
N ARG A 99 -2.14 47.04 11.93
CA ARG A 99 -1.79 47.65 13.22
C ARG A 99 -0.78 48.79 13.07
N THR A 100 0.28 48.61 12.30
CA THR A 100 1.26 49.68 12.07
C THR A 100 0.64 50.87 11.34
N LYS A 101 -0.25 50.63 10.38
CA LYS A 101 -0.98 51.71 9.69
C LYS A 101 -1.85 52.54 10.64
N ARG A 102 -2.54 51.92 11.60
CA ARG A 102 -3.30 52.65 12.65
C ARG A 102 -2.42 53.49 13.57
N ILE A 103 -1.20 53.01 13.87
CA ILE A 103 -0.27 53.72 14.75
C ILE A 103 0.34 54.93 14.03
N CYS A 104 0.68 54.78 12.75
CA CYS A 104 1.33 55.82 11.97
C CYS A 104 0.37 56.90 11.45
N ASP A 105 -0.93 56.62 11.36
CA ASP A 105 -1.94 57.57 10.88
C ASP A 105 -3.23 57.49 11.73
N PRO A 106 -3.22 58.04 12.96
CA PRO A 106 -4.35 57.95 13.88
C PRO A 106 -5.59 58.74 13.42
N ASP A 107 -5.39 59.81 12.63
CA ASP A 107 -6.44 60.75 12.21
C ASP A 107 -7.32 60.19 11.08
N ARG A 108 -6.80 59.24 10.30
CA ARG A 108 -7.55 58.62 9.18
C ARG A 108 -8.69 57.71 9.66
N ASP A 109 -8.55 57.12 10.84
CA ASP A 109 -9.56 56.22 11.43
C ASP A 109 -10.68 57.00 12.16
N LEU A 110 -10.44 58.25 12.59
CA LEU A 110 -11.47 59.13 13.15
C LEU A 110 -12.55 59.50 12.11
N LEU A 111 -12.16 59.65 10.84
CA LEU A 111 -13.07 59.98 9.74
C LEU A 111 -13.93 58.80 9.27
N THR A 112 -13.62 57.57 9.67
CA THR A 112 -14.42 56.36 9.35
C THR A 112 -15.19 55.82 10.54
N SER A 113 -15.01 56.39 11.74
CA SER A 113 -15.79 56.06 12.93
C SER A 113 -17.19 56.69 12.86
N ASN A 114 -18.10 55.99 12.19
CA ASN A 114 -19.56 55.98 12.37
C ASN A 114 -20.12 57.19 13.13
N HIS A 115 -20.68 58.15 12.37
CA HIS A 115 -21.54 59.23 12.86
C HIS A 115 -22.86 58.70 13.43
N GLY A 116 -22.82 57.99 14.56
CA GLY A 116 -24.02 57.42 15.17
C GLY A 116 -24.88 58.43 15.94
N LEU A 117 -24.29 59.53 16.44
CA LEU A 117 -24.98 60.44 17.36
C LEU A 117 -24.63 61.94 17.18
N PHE A 118 -23.75 62.31 16.26
CA PHE A 118 -23.30 63.71 16.13
C PHE A 118 -24.39 64.69 15.62
N ASN A 119 -25.51 64.17 15.10
CA ASN A 119 -26.65 64.97 14.65
C ASN A 119 -27.88 64.86 15.58
N ALA A 120 -27.81 64.08 16.66
CA ALA A 120 -28.91 64.00 17.61
C ALA A 120 -29.01 65.32 18.38
N LYS A 121 -30.22 65.88 18.49
CA LYS A 121 -30.42 67.07 19.29
C LYS A 121 -30.40 66.69 20.77
N LEU A 122 -30.07 67.65 21.64
CA LEU A 122 -29.97 67.40 23.08
C LEU A 122 -31.30 66.89 23.65
N GLU A 123 -32.40 67.34 23.08
CA GLU A 123 -33.77 66.92 23.44
C GLU A 123 -33.98 65.42 23.18
N ASP A 124 -33.53 64.92 22.03
CA ASP A 124 -33.66 63.50 21.64
C ASP A 124 -32.89 62.58 22.61
N LEU A 125 -31.72 63.06 23.09
CA LEU A 125 -30.89 62.35 24.05
C LEU A 125 -31.49 62.35 25.46
N GLN A 126 -32.14 63.46 25.85
CA GLN A 126 -32.83 63.57 27.14
C GLN A 126 -34.09 62.69 27.19
N GLU A 127 -34.84 62.61 26.10
CA GLU A 127 -36.02 61.73 25.97
C GLU A 127 -35.63 60.25 26.11
N PHE A 128 -34.60 59.81 25.37
CA PHE A 128 -34.07 58.45 25.48
C PHE A 128 -33.62 58.11 26.91
N LEU A 129 -32.95 59.03 27.58
CA LEU A 129 -32.49 58.84 28.97
C LEU A 129 -33.65 58.81 29.96
N GLY A 130 -34.73 59.54 29.66
CA GLY A 130 -35.99 59.50 30.41
C GLY A 130 -36.69 58.15 30.28
N ASP A 131 -36.71 57.56 29.09
CA ASP A 131 -37.34 56.26 28.85
C ASP A 131 -36.53 55.10 29.44
N LEU A 132 -35.20 55.18 29.38
CA LEU A 132 -34.32 54.19 30.01
C LEU A 132 -34.51 54.12 31.53
N LYS A 133 -34.81 55.25 32.18
CA LYS A 133 -35.06 55.30 33.64
C LYS A 133 -36.45 54.79 34.06
N LYS A 134 -37.35 54.57 33.10
CA LYS A 134 -38.68 53.99 33.32
C LYS A 134 -38.68 52.46 33.15
N ILE A 135 -37.59 51.89 32.66
CA ILE A 135 -37.29 50.45 32.62
C ILE A 135 -36.67 50.07 33.97
#